data_AF-A0A6A2WLH6-F1
#
_entry.id   AF-A0A6A2WLH6-F1
#
_cell.length_a   1.000
_cell.length_b   1.000
_cell.length_c   1.000
_cell.angle_alpha   90.00
_cell.angle_beta   90.00
_cell.angle_gamma   90.00
#
_symmetry.space_group_name_H-M   'P 1'
#
loop_
_entity.id
_entity.type
_entity.pdbx_description
1 polymer ?
#
loop_
_entity_poly.entity_id
_entity_poly.type
_entity_poly.pdbx_seq_one_letter_code
_entity_poly.pdbx_strand_id
1 'polypeptide(L)'
;MAPTIDEQGGTLLVRKIASADPNRIFVGDVIVMKDPDNSDNYLVRRLAATEGYEMEAKDSRLFGPVPMTDIVGRVIYLLRTAVDHGPVQNSYYSMRKDSPVLEVELDVDDMVKNHKA
;
A
#
# COMPACT_ATOMS: atom_id res chain seq x y z
N MET A 1 -0.69 17.59 -6.86
CA MET A 1 -0.36 16.89 -5.60
C MET A 1 -0.48 15.40 -5.85
N ALA A 2 0.43 14.57 -5.35
CA ALA A 2 0.26 13.11 -5.44
C ALA A 2 -0.99 12.73 -4.61
N PRO A 3 -1.83 11.82 -5.10
CA PRO A 3 -3.07 11.49 -4.42
C PRO A 3 -2.75 10.85 -3.06
N THR A 4 -3.39 11.37 -2.00
CA THR A 4 -3.32 10.78 -0.65
C THR A 4 -4.46 9.78 -0.54
N ILE A 5 -4.36 8.71 0.24
CA ILE A 5 -5.52 7.83 0.48
C ILE A 5 -6.30 8.49 1.61
N ASP A 6 -7.50 9.00 1.33
CA ASP A 6 -8.40 9.59 2.33
C ASP A 6 -9.72 8.81 2.37
N GLU A 7 -10.64 9.25 3.22
CA GLU A 7 -11.92 8.57 3.49
C GLU A 7 -12.86 8.51 2.27
N GLN A 8 -12.54 9.19 1.17
CA GLN A 8 -13.36 9.19 -0.06
C GLN A 8 -13.23 7.89 -0.86
N GLY A 9 -12.36 6.96 -0.41
CA GLY A 9 -12.19 5.66 -1.06
C GLY A 9 -11.38 5.75 -2.37
N GLY A 10 -11.26 4.61 -3.05
CA GLY A 10 -10.48 4.50 -4.28
C GLY A 10 -10.10 3.06 -4.62
N THR A 11 -9.74 2.82 -5.88
CA THR A 11 -9.12 1.56 -6.30
C THR A 11 -7.61 1.65 -6.11
N LEU A 12 -7.03 0.66 -5.45
CA LEU A 12 -5.59 0.57 -5.19
C LEU A 12 -4.95 -0.50 -6.08
N LEU A 13 -3.84 -0.13 -6.74
CA LEU A 13 -2.94 -1.13 -7.32
C LEU A 13 -1.94 -1.55 -6.25
N VAL A 14 -1.97 -2.82 -5.89
CA VAL A 14 -1.13 -3.39 -4.84
C VAL A 14 -0.10 -4.34 -5.45
N ARG A 15 1.18 -4.00 -5.31
CA ARG A 15 2.27 -4.92 -5.66
C ARG A 15 2.41 -5.95 -4.54
N LYS A 16 2.03 -7.19 -4.85
CA LYS A 16 2.18 -8.32 -3.91
C LYS A 16 3.65 -8.48 -3.52
N ILE A 17 3.89 -8.57 -2.21
CA ILE A 17 5.23 -8.85 -1.67
C ILE A 17 5.26 -10.33 -1.31
N ALA A 18 6.09 -11.09 -2.04
CA ALA A 18 6.21 -12.52 -1.84
C ALA A 18 6.94 -12.83 -0.52
N SER A 19 6.15 -13.19 0.50
CA SER A 19 6.57 -13.51 1.87
C SER A 19 7.29 -12.38 2.61
N ALA A 20 7.41 -12.51 3.94
CA ALA A 20 7.97 -11.51 4.86
C ALA A 20 9.47 -11.25 4.61
N ASP A 21 9.80 -10.64 3.47
CA ASP A 21 11.14 -10.17 3.13
C ASP A 21 11.30 -8.72 3.62
N PRO A 22 12.02 -8.49 4.74
CA PRO A 22 12.23 -7.15 5.28
C PRO A 22 13.00 -6.24 4.32
N ASN A 23 13.67 -6.77 3.29
CA ASN A 23 14.36 -5.94 2.29
C ASN A 23 13.43 -5.40 1.19
N ARG A 24 12.13 -5.66 1.31
CA ARG A 24 11.12 -5.23 0.34
C ARG A 24 10.19 -4.17 0.84
N ILE A 25 10.20 -3.83 2.13
CA ILE A 25 9.32 -2.83 2.74
C ILE A 25 10.19 -1.88 3.56
N PHE A 26 9.97 -0.57 3.38
CA PHE A 26 10.77 0.46 4.05
C PHE A 26 9.87 1.47 4.71
N VAL A 27 10.38 2.11 5.77
CA VAL A 27 9.71 3.24 6.43
C VAL A 27 9.27 4.28 5.40
N GLY A 28 8.04 4.73 5.52
CA GLY A 28 7.39 5.64 4.57
C GLY A 28 6.59 4.92 3.48
N ASP A 29 6.70 3.60 3.32
CA ASP A 29 5.85 2.85 2.41
C ASP A 29 4.40 2.77 2.90
N VAL A 30 3.47 2.80 1.94
CA VAL A 30 2.06 2.49 2.16
C VAL A 30 1.83 1.02 1.83
N ILE A 31 1.37 0.27 2.82
CA ILE A 31 1.17 -1.18 2.74
C ILE A 31 -0.30 -1.54 2.89
N VAL A 32 -0.68 -2.66 2.29
CA VAL A 32 -1.93 -3.36 2.58
C VAL A 32 -1.59 -4.57 3.43
N MET A 33 -2.32 -4.75 4.51
CA MET A 33 -2.19 -5.87 5.44
C MET A 33 -3.56 -6.45 5.76
N LYS A 34 -3.60 -7.71 6.17
CA LYS A 34 -4.81 -8.28 6.76
C LYS A 34 -5.12 -7.57 8.07
N ASP A 35 -6.40 -7.34 8.31
CA ASP A 35 -6.85 -6.83 9.60
C ASP A 35 -6.69 -7.95 10.66
N PRO A 36 -5.90 -7.70 11.73
CA PRO A 36 -5.64 -8.70 12.77
C PRO A 36 -6.90 -9.04 13.60
N ASP A 37 -7.86 -8.12 13.68
CA ASP A 37 -9.11 -8.31 14.41
C ASP A 37 -10.20 -8.94 13.52
N ASN A 38 -10.10 -8.77 12.21
CA ASN A 38 -11.01 -9.38 11.24
C ASN A 38 -10.30 -9.80 9.94
N SER A 39 -9.96 -11.08 9.82
CA SER A 39 -9.21 -11.59 8.65
C SER A 39 -9.91 -11.47 7.30
N ASP A 40 -11.21 -11.18 7.27
CA ASP A 40 -11.95 -10.93 6.02
C ASP A 40 -11.75 -9.49 5.49
N ASN A 41 -11.15 -8.62 6.31
CA ASN A 41 -10.85 -7.24 5.99
C ASN A 41 -9.35 -6.99 5.78
N TYR A 42 -9.06 -5.86 5.16
CA TYR A 42 -7.71 -5.36 4.93
C TYR A 42 -7.58 -3.94 5.47
N LEU A 43 -6.40 -3.63 5.99
CA LEU A 43 -6.02 -2.29 6.42
C LEU A 43 -4.96 -1.73 5.47
N VAL A 44 -5.06 -0.44 5.20
CA VAL A 44 -4.05 0.32 4.44
C VAL A 44 -3.34 1.26 5.41
N ARG A 45 -2.03 1.14 5.52
CA ARG A 45 -1.26 1.90 6.51
C ARG A 45 0.07 2.38 5.98
N ARG A 46 0.54 3.52 6.50
CA ARG A 46 1.90 4.00 6.27
C ARG A 46 2.81 3.46 7.37
N LEU A 47 3.86 2.78 6.94
CA LEU A 47 4.89 2.25 7.80
C LEU A 47 5.71 3.38 8.41
N ALA A 48 5.76 3.46 9.74
CA ALA A 48 6.44 4.52 10.48
C ALA A 48 7.79 4.06 11.05
N ALA A 49 7.89 2.81 11.50
CA ALA A 49 9.15 2.21 11.92
C ALA A 49 9.15 0.69 11.69
N THR A 50 10.35 0.12 11.58
CA THR A 50 10.59 -1.32 11.53
C THR A 50 11.48 -1.68 12.72
N GLU A 51 10.95 -2.38 13.72
CA GLU A 51 11.75 -2.93 14.82
C GLU A 51 11.70 -4.46 14.75
N GLY A 52 12.76 -5.10 14.24
CA GLY A 52 12.75 -6.56 14.05
C GLY A 52 11.64 -7.03 13.09
N TYR A 53 10.98 -8.15 13.41
CA TYR A 53 9.85 -8.70 12.64
C TYR A 53 8.52 -7.96 12.88
N GLU A 54 8.53 -6.85 13.63
CA GLU A 54 7.37 -6.09 14.06
C GLU A 54 7.43 -4.65 13.51
N MET A 55 6.28 -4.15 13.03
CA MET A 55 6.18 -2.87 12.33
C MET A 55 5.23 -1.91 13.03
N GLU A 56 5.70 -0.70 13.31
CA GLU A 56 4.89 0.40 13.84
C GLU A 56 4.32 1.20 12.67
N ALA A 57 3.00 1.29 12.56
CA ALA A 57 2.32 2.15 11.60
C ALA A 57 1.88 3.45 12.27
N LYS A 58 1.74 4.56 11.55
CA LYS A 58 1.41 5.88 12.15
C LYS A 58 0.05 5.93 12.87
N ASP A 59 -0.77 4.89 12.73
CA ASP A 59 -2.05 4.66 13.42
C ASP A 59 -1.98 3.55 14.50
N SER A 60 -0.77 3.06 14.85
CA SER A 60 -0.52 1.98 15.82
C SER A 60 -0.91 2.30 17.26
N ARG A 61 -1.31 3.55 17.56
CA ARG A 61 -1.76 3.97 18.89
C ARG A 61 -2.98 3.20 19.40
N LEU A 62 -3.72 2.53 18.50
CA LEU A 62 -4.86 1.68 18.83
C LEU A 62 -4.56 0.16 18.78
N PHE A 63 -3.55 -0.28 18.02
CA PHE A 63 -3.37 -1.70 17.67
C PHE A 63 -1.95 -2.27 17.91
N GLY A 64 -0.98 -1.44 18.35
CA GLY A 64 0.39 -1.87 18.58
C GLY A 64 1.16 -2.27 17.31
N PRO A 65 2.33 -2.92 17.48
CA PRO A 65 3.13 -3.41 16.37
C PRO A 65 2.39 -4.48 15.56
N VAL A 66 2.57 -4.46 14.24
CA VAL A 66 1.97 -5.43 13.32
C VAL A 66 3.04 -6.43 12.84
N PRO A 67 2.75 -7.74 12.83
CA PRO A 67 3.68 -8.72 12.30
C PRO A 67 3.76 -8.64 10.77
N MET A 68 4.98 -8.76 10.23
CA MET A 68 5.20 -8.71 8.78
C MET A 68 4.45 -9.78 7.98
N THR A 69 4.04 -10.88 8.61
CA THR A 69 3.29 -11.98 7.98
C THR A 69 1.91 -11.57 7.49
N ASP A 70 1.33 -10.52 8.09
CA ASP A 70 0.00 -10.04 7.71
C ASP A 70 0.05 -9.08 6.52
N ILE A 71 1.24 -8.69 6.08
CA ILE A 71 1.41 -7.79 4.95
C ILE A 71 1.16 -8.54 3.65
N VAL A 72 0.22 -8.02 2.88
CA VAL A 72 -0.17 -8.54 1.56
C VAL A 72 0.72 -7.95 0.47
N GLY A 73 0.98 -6.64 0.56
CA GLY A 73 1.77 -5.95 -0.45
C GLY A 73 1.88 -4.45 -0.24
N ARG A 74 2.56 -3.78 -1.17
CA ARG A 74 2.74 -2.33 -1.19
C ARG A 74 1.74 -1.69 -2.14
N VAL A 75 1.10 -0.60 -1.72
CA VAL A 75 0.27 0.22 -2.60
C VAL A 75 1.18 1.06 -3.49
N ILE A 76 1.09 0.91 -4.81
CA ILE A 76 1.96 1.63 -5.76
C ILE A 76 1.22 2.66 -6.60
N TYR A 77 -0.11 2.54 -6.72
CA TYR A 77 -0.96 3.46 -7.48
C TYR A 77 -2.34 3.59 -6.82
N LEU A 78 -2.92 4.79 -6.89
CA LEU A 78 -4.26 5.09 -6.42
C LEU A 78 -5.08 5.69 -7.57
N LEU A 79 -6.25 5.11 -7.81
CA LEU A 79 -7.29 5.63 -8.68
C LEU A 79 -8.48 6.07 -7.80
N ARG A 80 -8.72 7.38 -7.69
CA ARG A 80 -9.96 7.89 -7.07
C ARG A 80 -11.04 8.10 -8.13
N THR A 81 -10.67 8.72 -9.24
CA THR A 81 -11.54 8.91 -10.42
C THR A 81 -10.70 8.82 -11.69
N ALA A 82 -11.34 8.73 -12.86
CA ALA A 82 -10.64 8.73 -14.16
C ALA A 82 -9.78 9.98 -14.43
N VAL A 83 -9.92 11.05 -13.63
CA VAL A 83 -9.11 12.28 -13.76
C VAL A 83 -8.26 12.60 -12.52
N ASP A 84 -8.49 11.89 -11.42
CA ASP A 84 -7.78 12.05 -10.16
C ASP A 84 -7.18 10.70 -9.75
N HIS A 85 -5.96 10.47 -10.23
CA HIS A 85 -5.23 9.24 -10.01
C HIS A 85 -3.72 9.46 -10.18
N GLY A 86 -2.92 8.54 -9.64
CA GLY A 86 -1.47 8.66 -9.71
C GLY A 86 -0.71 7.69 -8.81
N PRO A 87 0.63 7.71 -8.92
CA PRO A 87 1.50 6.88 -8.09
C PRO A 87 1.42 7.32 -6.63
N VAL A 88 1.43 6.34 -5.73
CA VAL A 88 1.45 6.59 -4.29
C VAL A 88 2.87 6.95 -3.84
N GLN A 89 2.96 8.00 -3.03
CA GLN A 89 4.23 8.51 -2.52
C GLN A 89 4.76 7.57 -1.41
N ASN A 90 5.59 6.61 -1.83
CA ASN A 90 6.28 5.63 -0.98
C ASN A 90 7.71 6.08 -0.65
N SER A 91 8.47 5.24 0.05
CA SER A 91 9.90 5.46 0.24
C SER A 91 10.66 5.55 -1.09
N TYR A 92 11.79 6.26 -1.07
CA TYR A 92 12.63 6.45 -2.26
C TYR A 92 13.03 5.13 -2.95
N TYR A 93 13.40 4.11 -2.16
CA TYR A 93 13.80 2.82 -2.68
C TYR A 93 12.64 2.08 -3.37
N SER A 94 11.47 2.09 -2.74
CA SER A 94 10.27 1.44 -3.27
C SER A 94 9.79 2.11 -4.55
N MET A 95 9.77 3.44 -4.59
CA MET A 95 9.41 4.18 -5.80
C MET A 95 10.32 3.82 -6.98
N ARG A 96 11.64 3.74 -6.77
CA ARG A 96 12.58 3.35 -7.83
C ARG A 96 12.41 1.90 -8.28
N LYS A 97 12.09 0.99 -7.36
CA LYS A 97 11.86 -0.43 -7.68
C LYS A 97 10.56 -0.64 -8.45
N ASP A 98 9.51 0.12 -8.12
CA ASP A 98 8.17 -0.07 -8.67
C ASP A 98 7.91 0.79 -9.92
N SER A 99 8.78 1.76 -10.25
CA SER A 99 8.66 2.58 -11.47
C SER A 99 8.55 1.74 -12.76
N PRO A 100 9.43 0.75 -13.02
CA PRO A 100 9.33 -0.03 -14.26
C PRO A 100 8.06 -0.88 -14.33
N VAL A 101 7.53 -1.30 -13.16
CA VAL A 101 6.26 -2.03 -13.07
C VAL A 101 5.10 -1.13 -13.48
N LEU A 102 5.07 0.11 -12.97
CA LEU A 102 4.04 1.08 -13.34
C LEU A 102 4.13 1.48 -14.82
N GLU A 103 5.33 1.57 -15.39
CA GLU A 103 5.51 1.96 -16.79
C GLU A 103 5.06 0.87 -17.78
N VAL A 104 5.10 -0.40 -17.38
CA VAL A 104 4.86 -1.55 -18.27
C VAL A 104 3.54 -2.25 -18.00
N GLU A 105 3.14 -2.38 -16.73
CA GLU A 105 2.01 -3.23 -16.30
C GLU A 105 0.75 -2.43 -15.92
N LEU A 106 0.84 -1.10 -15.75
CA LEU A 106 -0.31 -0.29 -15.34
C LEU A 106 -1.28 -0.07 -16.51
N ASP A 107 -2.50 -0.56 -16.36
CA ASP A 107 -3.63 -0.24 -17.23
C ASP A 107 -4.70 0.52 -16.43
N VAL A 108 -4.74 1.84 -16.62
CA VAL A 108 -5.70 2.71 -15.90
C VAL A 108 -7.13 2.45 -16.36
N ASP A 109 -7.36 2.15 -17.63
CA ASP A 109 -8.70 1.87 -18.16
C ASP A 109 -9.29 0.60 -17.53
N ASP A 110 -8.46 -0.42 -17.34
CA ASP A 110 -8.86 -1.63 -16.61
C ASP A 110 -9.16 -1.34 -15.14
N MET A 111 -8.36 -0.51 -14.47
CA MET A 111 -8.63 -0.10 -13.09
C MET A 111 -9.94 0.68 -12.96
N VAL A 112 -10.28 1.53 -13.93
CA VAL A 112 -11.56 2.29 -13.96
C VAL A 112 -12.75 1.36 -14.12
N LYS A 113 -12.66 0.35 -15.01
CA LYS A 113 -13.73 -0.64 -15.20
C LYS A 113 -14.03 -1.43 -13.91
N ASN A 114 -12.99 -1.69 -13.13
CA ASN A 114 -13.08 -2.42 -11.87
C ASN A 114 -13.33 -1.53 -10.65
N HIS A 115 -13.38 -0.21 -10.82
CA HIS A 115 -13.67 0.72 -9.74
C HIS A 115 -15.13 0.59 -9.30
N LYS A 116 -15.33 0.25 -8.03
CA LYS A 116 -16.65 0.23 -7.40
C LYS A 116 -16.89 1.59 -6.75
N ALA A 117 -17.89 2.31 -7.25
CA ALA A 117 -18.38 3.56 -6.68
C ALA A 117 -19.13 3.33 -5.37
#